data_AF-A0A960K6B8-F1
#
_entry.id   AF-A0A960K6B8-F1
#
_cell.length_a   1.000
_cell.length_b   1.000
_cell.length_c   1.000
_cell.angle_alpha   90.00
_cell.angle_beta   90.00
_cell.angle_gamma   90.00
#
_symmetry.space_group_name_H-M   'P 1'
#
loop_
_entity.id
_entity.type
_entity.pdbx_description
1 polymer ?
#
loop_
_entity_poly.entity_id
_entity_poly.type
_entity_poly.pdbx_seq_one_letter_code
_entity_poly.pdbx_strand_id
1 'polypeptide(L)'
;AGLIVDWQGERLDFGRGLMTFDGHAFQLDFRKPLSEARVPEEGEELPFACGGNMLVRKKAFLDAGGFDESYFAYLEDVDLGWRLWSGGERILAAPGAVVHHRSGATSDLLGLYNRGFLFERNAFLTAYKNYDEELWPRIMPAVELTLLARSQTMLEDHNPGGGLLALDPYDGHIAGTTTRNGGGPTPAAGTEIHATRSQRWRRYGLRELAGRGLLKLTKKIWPQAPSLVPPCITDPRTVAQLRAHSYLLRNLDEAAEKRAHIQRRRRRPDREIFERFPVYRVPTYPGDHSLFRSHGFLSWWPQDLPTIDCSLADVMEMG
;
A
#
# COMPACT_ATOMS: atom_id res chain seq x y z
N ALA A 1 16.43 16.41 -13.47
CA ALA A 1 15.81 15.14 -13.85
C ALA A 1 15.70 15.13 -15.36
N GLY A 2 16.44 14.25 -16.03
CA GLY A 2 16.36 14.16 -17.49
C GLY A 2 15.15 13.33 -17.93
N LEU A 3 14.84 13.40 -19.22
CA LEU A 3 13.76 12.63 -19.84
C LEU A 3 14.23 11.19 -20.12
N ILE A 4 13.40 10.20 -19.80
CA ILE A 4 13.63 8.81 -20.16
C ILE A 4 12.58 8.40 -21.18
N VAL A 5 13.04 7.87 -22.30
CA VAL A 5 12.21 7.34 -23.37
C VAL A 5 12.47 5.86 -23.54
N ASP A 6 11.53 5.15 -24.17
CA ASP A 6 11.75 3.76 -24.53
C ASP A 6 12.93 3.59 -25.50
N TRP A 7 13.30 2.34 -25.75
CA TRP A 7 14.49 2.05 -26.58
C TRP A 7 14.39 2.66 -27.99
N GLN A 8 13.19 2.75 -28.54
CA GLN A 8 12.91 3.34 -29.85
C GLN A 8 12.85 4.88 -29.83
N GLY A 9 12.67 5.49 -28.65
CA GLY A 9 12.47 6.93 -28.52
C GLY A 9 11.09 7.38 -28.99
N GLU A 10 10.09 6.51 -28.93
CA GLU A 10 8.72 6.78 -29.39
C GLU A 10 7.74 7.01 -28.23
N ARG A 11 8.05 6.45 -27.06
CA ARG A 11 7.17 6.49 -25.89
C ARG A 11 7.89 7.00 -24.67
N LEU A 12 7.14 7.68 -23.79
CA LEU A 12 7.66 8.13 -22.51
C LEU A 12 7.87 6.93 -21.57
N ASP A 13 9.01 6.89 -20.91
CA ASP A 13 9.28 6.00 -19.77
C ASP A 13 9.22 6.80 -18.47
N PHE A 14 9.93 7.93 -18.38
CA PHE A 14 9.82 8.85 -17.27
C PHE A 14 10.00 10.30 -17.71
N GLY A 15 9.08 11.15 -17.28
CA GLY A 15 9.24 12.61 -17.34
C GLY A 15 8.81 13.28 -16.04
N ARG A 16 7.70 12.80 -15.47
CA ARG A 16 7.12 13.30 -14.23
C ARG A 16 6.60 12.14 -13.40
N GLY A 17 6.40 12.40 -12.12
CA GLY A 17 5.75 11.45 -11.24
C GLY A 17 4.96 12.16 -10.14
N LEU A 18 4.16 11.38 -9.44
CA LEU A 18 3.39 11.80 -8.28
C LEU A 18 3.62 10.83 -7.12
N MET A 19 3.36 11.31 -5.90
CA MET A 19 3.46 10.53 -4.68
C MET A 19 2.08 10.34 -4.06
N THR A 20 1.86 9.18 -3.48
CA THR A 20 0.65 8.87 -2.72
C THR A 20 0.90 9.05 -1.22
N PHE A 21 -0.17 9.19 -0.44
CA PHE A 21 -0.05 9.36 1.00
C PHE A 21 0.55 8.14 1.73
N ASP A 22 0.44 6.94 1.17
CA ASP A 22 1.00 5.70 1.73
C ASP A 22 2.41 5.39 1.19
N GLY A 23 3.04 6.35 0.52
CA GLY A 23 4.44 6.29 0.08
C GLY A 23 4.67 5.55 -1.23
N HIS A 24 3.62 5.07 -1.89
CA HIS A 24 3.68 4.67 -3.30
C HIS A 24 3.90 5.89 -4.19
N ALA A 25 4.34 5.65 -5.42
CA ALA A 25 4.49 6.69 -6.43
C ALA A 25 4.18 6.13 -7.81
N PHE A 26 3.79 7.02 -8.71
CA PHE A 26 3.45 6.68 -10.08
C PHE A 26 4.22 7.56 -11.06
N GLN A 27 4.60 6.97 -12.18
CA GLN A 27 5.10 7.69 -13.35
C GLN A 27 3.89 8.18 -14.15
N LEU A 28 3.82 9.49 -14.40
CA LEU A 28 2.78 10.07 -15.24
C LEU A 28 3.12 9.84 -16.71
N ASP A 29 2.10 9.63 -17.54
CA ASP A 29 2.24 9.37 -18.98
C ASP A 29 3.09 8.16 -19.36
N PHE A 30 3.29 7.21 -18.44
CA PHE A 30 4.08 6.02 -18.70
C PHE A 30 3.56 5.27 -19.93
N ARG A 31 4.47 5.01 -20.89
CA ARG A 31 4.22 4.35 -22.18
C ARG A 31 3.30 5.09 -23.15
N LYS A 32 2.85 6.31 -22.84
CA LYS A 32 2.16 7.14 -23.83
C LYS A 32 3.12 7.49 -24.98
N PRO A 33 2.62 7.62 -26.23
CA PRO A 33 3.41 8.18 -27.32
C PRO A 33 3.98 9.54 -26.91
N LEU A 34 5.24 9.84 -27.24
CA LEU A 34 5.87 11.12 -26.88
C LEU A 34 5.14 12.33 -27.47
N SER A 35 4.44 12.15 -28.59
CA SER A 35 3.58 13.18 -29.20
C SER A 35 2.35 13.53 -28.37
N GLU A 36 1.94 12.66 -27.44
CA GLU A 36 0.75 12.80 -26.60
C GLU A 36 1.09 12.99 -25.12
N ALA A 37 2.32 12.67 -24.71
CA ALA A 37 2.77 12.79 -23.32
C ALA A 37 3.11 14.24 -22.94
N ARG A 38 2.82 14.64 -21.70
CA ARG A 38 3.24 15.93 -21.16
C ARG A 38 4.68 15.87 -20.67
N VAL A 39 5.59 16.32 -21.53
CA VAL A 39 6.99 16.55 -21.16
C VAL A 39 7.07 17.77 -20.22
N PRO A 40 7.78 17.69 -19.07
CA PRO A 40 7.93 18.83 -18.18
C PRO A 40 8.73 19.95 -18.85
N GLU A 41 8.46 21.20 -18.47
CA GLU A 41 9.24 22.35 -18.93
C GLU A 41 10.65 22.36 -18.31
N GLU A 42 11.61 23.02 -18.97
CA GLU A 42 12.95 23.23 -18.41
C GLU A 42 12.85 23.99 -17.08
N GLY A 43 13.38 23.41 -16.01
CA GLY A 43 13.29 23.97 -14.66
C GLY A 43 11.98 23.71 -13.92
N GLU A 44 11.01 22.98 -14.49
CA GLU A 44 9.80 22.54 -13.76
C GLU A 44 10.20 21.76 -12.51
N GLU A 45 9.60 22.09 -11.35
CA GLU A 45 9.88 21.35 -10.13
C GLU A 45 9.17 19.99 -10.15
N LEU A 46 9.87 18.94 -9.73
CA LEU A 46 9.33 17.58 -9.64
C LEU A 46 9.42 17.06 -8.20
N PRO A 47 8.50 16.19 -7.75
CA PRO A 47 8.58 15.60 -6.41
C PRO A 47 9.78 14.65 -6.26
N PHE A 48 10.16 13.97 -7.34
CA PHE A 48 11.34 13.10 -7.43
C PHE A 48 11.83 13.01 -8.88
N ALA A 49 13.03 12.51 -9.07
CA ALA A 49 13.61 12.20 -10.37
C ALA A 49 13.81 10.69 -10.48
N CYS A 50 13.67 10.10 -11.67
CA CYS A 50 14.01 8.70 -11.86
C CYS A 50 15.54 8.49 -11.73
N GLY A 51 15.93 7.48 -10.95
CA GLY A 51 17.34 7.11 -10.76
C GLY A 51 18.10 6.82 -12.06
N GLY A 52 17.39 6.38 -13.11
CA GLY A 52 17.98 6.07 -14.43
C GLY A 52 18.45 7.29 -15.24
N ASN A 53 18.00 8.50 -14.91
CA ASN A 53 18.43 9.73 -15.58
C ASN A 53 18.39 10.95 -14.65
N MET A 54 19.28 10.93 -13.64
CA MET A 54 19.43 12.03 -12.71
C MET A 54 20.88 12.47 -12.56
N LEU A 55 21.06 13.77 -12.35
CA LEU A 55 22.30 14.36 -11.90
C LEU A 55 22.03 15.09 -10.59
N VAL A 56 22.84 14.80 -9.57
CA VAL A 56 22.66 15.37 -8.24
C VAL A 56 24.00 15.92 -7.74
N ARG A 57 23.96 17.06 -7.05
CA ARG A 57 25.18 17.62 -6.45
C ARG A 57 25.71 16.63 -5.41
N LYS A 58 27.00 16.28 -5.51
CA LYS A 58 27.67 15.33 -4.60
C LYS A 58 27.41 15.65 -3.13
N LYS A 59 27.52 16.93 -2.76
CA LYS A 59 27.24 17.38 -1.39
C LYS A 59 25.80 17.06 -0.96
N ALA A 60 24.81 17.42 -1.78
CA ALA A 60 23.39 17.13 -1.50
C ALA A 60 23.09 15.62 -1.41
N PHE A 61 23.70 14.81 -2.27
CA PHE A 61 23.56 13.35 -2.22
C PHE A 61 24.06 12.77 -0.89
N LEU A 62 25.29 13.11 -0.52
CA LEU A 62 25.92 12.61 0.70
C LEU A 62 25.23 13.18 1.94
N ASP A 63 24.79 14.44 1.89
CA ASP A 63 24.01 15.08 2.93
C ASP A 63 22.63 14.42 3.10
N ALA A 64 22.02 13.89 2.04
CA ALA A 64 20.77 13.13 2.15
C ALA A 64 21.00 11.70 2.68
N GLY A 65 22.23 11.20 2.68
CA GLY A 65 22.57 9.81 3.02
C GLY A 65 22.62 8.85 1.84
N GLY A 66 22.69 9.35 0.60
CA GLY A 66 22.73 8.54 -0.63
C GLY A 66 21.42 7.80 -0.91
N PHE A 67 21.47 6.72 -1.69
CA PHE A 67 20.33 5.80 -1.80
C PHE A 67 20.25 4.90 -0.56
N ASP A 68 19.03 4.58 -0.14
CA ASP A 68 18.83 3.65 0.98
C ASP A 68 18.98 2.21 0.47
N GLU A 69 20.06 1.55 0.89
CA GLU A 69 20.40 0.18 0.47
C GLU A 69 19.32 -0.85 0.83
N SER A 70 18.48 -0.59 1.83
CA SER A 70 17.36 -1.48 2.18
C SER A 70 16.34 -1.61 1.06
N TYR A 71 16.26 -0.63 0.15
CA TYR A 71 15.27 -0.62 -0.93
C TYR A 71 15.60 -1.64 -1.99
N PHE A 72 16.89 -1.87 -2.28
CA PHE A 72 17.41 -2.71 -3.37
C PHE A 72 16.94 -2.27 -4.78
N ALA A 73 15.63 -2.21 -5.03
CA ALA A 73 14.99 -1.69 -6.23
C ALA A 73 13.58 -1.15 -5.92
N TYR A 74 13.12 -0.22 -6.76
CA TYR A 74 11.85 0.49 -6.71
C TYR A 74 11.72 1.48 -5.54
N LEU A 75 11.24 2.70 -5.83
CA LEU A 75 10.98 3.78 -4.87
C LEU A 75 12.21 4.32 -4.14
N GLU A 76 13.43 3.84 -4.42
CA GLU A 76 14.66 4.38 -3.83
C GLU A 76 14.93 5.82 -4.28
N ASP A 77 14.48 6.13 -5.50
CA ASP A 77 14.56 7.43 -6.13
C ASP A 77 13.47 8.39 -5.65
N VAL A 78 12.28 7.87 -5.35
CA VAL A 78 11.18 8.57 -4.67
C VAL A 78 11.59 8.97 -3.25
N ASP A 79 12.13 8.02 -2.47
CA ASP A 79 12.64 8.27 -1.12
C ASP A 79 13.78 9.31 -1.14
N LEU A 80 14.75 9.17 -2.06
CA LEU A 80 15.80 10.17 -2.22
C LEU A 80 15.22 11.54 -2.59
N GLY A 81 14.21 11.58 -3.46
CA GLY A 81 13.54 12.81 -3.87
C GLY A 81 12.94 13.56 -2.68
N TRP A 82 12.17 12.87 -1.85
CA TRP A 82 11.57 13.45 -0.65
C TRP A 82 12.64 13.88 0.38
N ARG A 83 13.72 13.10 0.57
CA ARG A 83 14.85 13.49 1.42
C ARG A 83 15.57 14.75 0.93
N LEU A 84 15.72 14.92 -0.39
CA LEU A 84 16.29 16.14 -0.98
C LEU A 84 15.37 17.35 -0.74
N TRP A 85 14.07 17.20 -0.96
CA TRP A 85 13.07 18.25 -0.70
C TRP A 85 13.02 18.66 0.77
N SER A 86 12.97 17.68 1.68
CA SER A 86 12.98 17.93 3.13
C SER A 86 14.31 18.53 3.60
N GLY A 87 15.43 18.18 2.97
CA GLY A 87 16.75 18.79 3.18
C GLY A 87 16.90 20.21 2.61
N GLY A 88 15.87 20.75 1.96
CA GLY A 88 15.84 22.12 1.41
C GLY A 88 16.33 22.24 -0.04
N GLU A 89 16.72 21.14 -0.68
CA GLU A 89 17.07 21.11 -2.10
C GLU A 89 15.81 21.16 -2.98
N ARG A 90 16.00 21.31 -4.29
CA ARG A 90 14.94 21.30 -5.31
C ARG A 90 15.31 20.29 -6.39
N ILE A 91 14.30 19.66 -6.98
CA ILE A 91 14.47 18.76 -8.11
C ILE A 91 13.85 19.42 -9.33
N LEU A 92 14.68 19.71 -10.32
CA LEU A 92 14.29 20.45 -11.51
C LEU A 92 14.35 19.55 -12.74
N ALA A 93 13.35 19.64 -13.60
CA ALA A 93 13.33 18.97 -14.89
C ALA A 93 14.35 19.58 -15.86
N ALA A 94 15.01 18.72 -16.62
CA ALA A 94 15.92 19.05 -17.71
C ALA A 94 15.52 18.20 -18.93
N PRO A 95 14.35 18.47 -19.55
CA PRO A 95 13.77 17.62 -20.60
C PRO A 95 14.69 17.44 -21.82
N GLY A 96 15.64 18.35 -22.06
CA GLY A 96 16.64 18.22 -23.11
C GLY A 96 17.70 17.13 -22.87
N ALA A 97 17.88 16.67 -21.63
CA ALA A 97 18.78 15.57 -21.28
C ALA A 97 18.05 14.22 -21.44
N VAL A 98 18.05 13.67 -22.65
CA VAL A 98 17.29 12.46 -23.00
C VAL A 98 18.15 11.19 -22.92
N VAL A 99 17.62 10.12 -22.32
CA VAL A 99 18.21 8.77 -22.39
C VAL A 99 17.21 7.74 -22.89
N HIS A 100 17.70 6.74 -23.63
CA HIS A 100 16.93 5.61 -24.12
C HIS A 100 17.08 4.42 -23.16
N HIS A 101 15.95 3.86 -22.72
CA HIS A 101 15.93 2.82 -21.69
C HIS A 101 15.25 1.55 -22.18
N ARG A 102 15.91 0.41 -21.93
CA ARG A 102 15.29 -0.92 -22.04
C ARG A 102 14.63 -1.28 -20.71
N SER A 103 13.44 -0.73 -20.51
CA SER A 103 12.63 -0.95 -19.32
C SER A 103 12.32 -2.42 -19.05
N GLY A 104 12.35 -2.83 -17.78
CA GLY A 104 11.83 -4.12 -17.31
C GLY A 104 12.85 -5.19 -16.91
N ALA A 105 14.15 -5.01 -17.19
CA ALA A 105 15.16 -6.05 -16.93
C ALA A 105 15.18 -6.55 -15.46
N THR A 106 15.17 -5.63 -14.50
CA THR A 106 15.10 -5.98 -13.06
C THR A 106 13.75 -6.60 -12.69
N SER A 107 12.66 -6.11 -13.28
CA SER A 107 11.30 -6.62 -13.02
C SER A 107 11.12 -8.06 -13.47
N ASP A 108 11.67 -8.41 -14.63
CA ASP A 108 11.57 -9.75 -15.20
C ASP A 108 12.32 -10.79 -14.36
N LEU A 109 13.47 -10.39 -13.79
CA LEU A 109 14.28 -11.23 -12.90
C LEU A 109 13.63 -11.49 -11.55
N LEU A 110 12.89 -10.51 -11.01
CA LEU A 110 12.31 -10.59 -9.66
C LEU A 110 11.00 -11.39 -9.62
N GLY A 111 10.26 -11.42 -10.72
CA GLY A 111 8.92 -11.99 -10.77
C GLY A 111 7.89 -11.21 -9.93
N LEU A 112 6.60 -11.51 -10.16
CA LEU A 112 5.48 -10.76 -9.56
C LEU A 112 5.53 -10.69 -8.03
N TYR A 113 5.95 -11.79 -7.41
CA TYR A 113 6.00 -11.94 -5.97
C TYR A 113 7.02 -11.03 -5.29
N ASN A 114 8.30 -11.11 -5.68
CA ASN A 114 9.33 -10.29 -5.05
C ASN A 114 9.12 -8.81 -5.39
N ARG A 115 8.61 -8.53 -6.60
CA ARG A 115 8.24 -7.17 -6.99
C ARG A 115 7.15 -6.59 -6.07
N GLY A 116 6.07 -7.34 -5.82
CA GLY A 116 5.01 -6.90 -4.89
C GLY A 116 5.53 -6.66 -3.48
N PHE A 117 6.44 -7.52 -3.00
CA PHE A 117 7.06 -7.34 -1.68
C PHE A 117 7.87 -6.03 -1.61
N LEU A 118 8.67 -5.74 -2.64
CA LEU A 118 9.46 -4.52 -2.69
C LEU A 118 8.58 -3.27 -2.74
N PHE A 119 7.53 -3.25 -3.57
CA PHE A 119 6.63 -2.09 -3.67
C PHE A 119 5.99 -1.76 -2.32
N GLU A 120 5.38 -2.74 -1.65
CA GLU A 120 4.66 -2.51 -0.40
C GLU A 120 5.60 -2.12 0.75
N ARG A 121 6.70 -2.86 0.90
CA ARG A 121 7.71 -2.55 1.90
C ARG A 121 8.30 -1.17 1.68
N ASN A 122 8.70 -0.86 0.45
CA ASN A 122 9.39 0.39 0.14
C ASN A 122 8.44 1.58 0.23
N ALA A 123 7.17 1.43 -0.16
CA ALA A 123 6.17 2.48 0.01
C ALA A 123 5.98 2.83 1.48
N PHE A 124 5.77 1.82 2.34
CA PHE A 124 5.65 2.04 3.77
C PHE A 124 6.92 2.67 4.35
N LEU A 125 8.10 2.16 4.00
CA LEU A 125 9.38 2.74 4.45
C LEU A 125 9.52 4.20 4.00
N THR A 126 9.08 4.53 2.79
CA THR A 126 9.12 5.91 2.27
C THR A 126 8.23 6.81 3.12
N ALA A 127 6.98 6.41 3.37
CA ALA A 127 6.07 7.17 4.23
C ALA A 127 6.64 7.30 5.66
N TYR A 128 6.95 6.17 6.30
CA TYR A 128 7.43 6.11 7.68
C TYR A 128 8.71 6.91 7.89
N LYS A 129 9.68 6.85 6.99
CA LYS A 129 10.94 7.57 7.16
C LYS A 129 10.79 9.07 6.93
N ASN A 130 10.01 9.45 5.91
CA ASN A 130 10.04 10.80 5.40
C ASN A 130 9.05 11.72 6.10
N TYR A 131 7.79 11.32 6.32
CA TYR A 131 6.78 12.21 6.90
C TYR A 131 7.32 12.98 8.10
N ASP A 132 7.12 14.29 8.19
CA ASP A 132 7.66 15.10 9.28
C ASP A 132 7.04 14.73 10.65
N GLU A 133 7.62 15.24 11.72
CA GLU A 133 7.17 14.93 13.09
C GLU A 133 5.77 15.47 13.41
N GLU A 134 5.29 16.47 12.67
CA GLU A 134 3.97 17.07 12.87
C GLU A 134 2.88 16.26 12.16
N LEU A 135 3.12 15.87 10.91
CA LEU A 135 2.14 15.20 10.06
C LEU A 135 2.11 13.69 10.29
N TRP A 136 3.25 13.05 10.62
CA TRP A 136 3.30 11.60 10.78
C TRP A 136 2.27 11.04 11.77
N PRO A 137 2.10 11.57 13.00
CA PRO A 137 1.09 11.06 13.93
C PRO A 137 -0.36 11.18 13.41
N ARG A 138 -0.60 12.12 12.50
CA ARG A 138 -1.93 12.42 11.95
C ARG A 138 -2.25 11.53 10.75
N ILE A 139 -1.28 11.24 9.90
CA ILE A 139 -1.46 10.43 8.67
C ILE A 139 -1.17 8.95 8.88
N MET A 140 -0.32 8.58 9.85
CA MET A 140 0.07 7.19 10.11
C MET A 140 -1.12 6.23 10.25
N PRO A 141 -2.21 6.57 10.97
CA PRO A 141 -3.37 5.68 11.05
C PRO A 141 -3.96 5.35 9.68
N ALA A 142 -4.01 6.31 8.75
CA ALA A 142 -4.48 6.07 7.39
C ALA A 142 -3.52 5.18 6.61
N VAL A 143 -2.20 5.39 6.72
CA VAL A 143 -1.17 4.55 6.07
C VAL A 143 -1.25 3.10 6.58
N GLU A 144 -1.28 2.90 7.90
CA GLU A 144 -1.36 1.58 8.52
C GLU A 144 -2.67 0.86 8.19
N LEU A 145 -3.81 1.55 8.31
CA LEU A 145 -5.11 0.98 7.95
C LEU A 145 -5.16 0.56 6.49
N THR A 146 -4.50 1.30 5.60
CA THR A 146 -4.41 0.95 4.18
C THR A 146 -3.64 -0.35 3.99
N LEU A 147 -2.45 -0.46 4.57
CA LEU A 147 -1.63 -1.68 4.46
C LEU A 147 -2.33 -2.91 5.10
N LEU A 148 -2.96 -2.72 6.26
CA LEU A 148 -3.72 -3.76 6.96
C LEU A 148 -4.95 -4.20 6.16
N ALA A 149 -5.76 -3.26 5.67
CA ALA A 149 -6.97 -3.55 4.92
C ALA A 149 -6.65 -4.27 3.61
N ARG A 150 -5.61 -3.85 2.86
CA ARG A 150 -5.14 -4.57 1.66
C ARG A 150 -4.79 -6.01 1.97
N SER A 151 -4.05 -6.22 3.05
CA SER A 151 -3.64 -7.55 3.49
C SER A 151 -4.85 -8.42 3.85
N GLN A 152 -5.82 -7.85 4.57
CA GLN A 152 -7.07 -8.52 4.94
C GLN A 152 -7.91 -8.87 3.70
N THR A 153 -8.15 -7.91 2.80
CA THR A 153 -8.92 -8.15 1.57
C THR A 153 -8.28 -9.23 0.71
N MET A 154 -6.96 -9.22 0.53
CA MET A 154 -6.28 -10.28 -0.23
C MET A 154 -6.35 -11.64 0.48
N LEU A 155 -6.22 -11.67 1.81
CA LEU A 155 -6.39 -12.89 2.60
C LEU A 155 -7.80 -13.47 2.46
N GLU A 156 -8.83 -12.64 2.46
CA GLU A 156 -10.23 -13.07 2.36
C GLU A 156 -10.60 -13.52 0.94
N ASP A 157 -10.31 -12.68 -0.05
CA ASP A 157 -10.88 -12.81 -1.39
C ASP A 157 -10.04 -13.68 -2.34
N HIS A 158 -8.74 -13.78 -2.12
CA HIS A 158 -7.82 -14.42 -3.06
C HIS A 158 -7.25 -15.76 -2.59
N ASN A 159 -7.61 -16.21 -1.38
CA ASN A 159 -7.07 -17.43 -0.80
C ASN A 159 -8.18 -18.45 -0.48
N PRO A 160 -7.98 -19.75 -0.77
CA PRO A 160 -8.95 -20.78 -0.42
C PRO A 160 -9.27 -20.78 1.07
N GLY A 161 -10.57 -20.71 1.41
CA GLY A 161 -11.03 -20.63 2.80
C GLY A 161 -10.84 -19.27 3.47
N GLY A 162 -10.37 -18.24 2.73
CA GLY A 162 -10.11 -16.89 3.24
C GLY A 162 -11.33 -16.22 3.89
N GLY A 163 -12.52 -16.39 3.33
CA GLY A 163 -13.76 -15.83 3.88
C GLY A 163 -14.10 -16.27 5.31
N LEU A 164 -13.44 -17.30 5.85
CA LEU A 164 -13.54 -17.63 7.29
C LEU A 164 -12.97 -16.54 8.19
N LEU A 165 -12.02 -15.72 7.70
CA LEU A 165 -11.40 -14.62 8.44
C LEU A 165 -12.36 -13.45 8.69
N ALA A 166 -13.41 -13.31 7.86
CA ALA A 166 -14.43 -12.27 8.00
C ALA A 166 -15.52 -12.63 9.02
N LEU A 167 -15.52 -13.86 9.53
CA LEU A 167 -16.55 -14.33 10.48
C LEU A 167 -16.18 -13.91 11.90
N ASP A 168 -17.04 -13.12 12.55
CA ASP A 168 -16.97 -12.94 14.00
C ASP A 168 -17.50 -14.22 14.69
N PRO A 169 -16.66 -15.00 15.39
CA PRO A 169 -17.09 -16.23 16.05
C PRO A 169 -18.06 -15.99 17.21
N TYR A 170 -18.29 -14.74 17.61
CA TYR A 170 -19.23 -14.34 18.65
C TYR A 170 -20.49 -13.66 18.14
N ASP A 171 -20.66 -13.55 16.82
CA ASP A 171 -21.90 -13.01 16.26
C ASP A 171 -23.10 -13.86 16.71
N GLY A 172 -24.14 -13.20 17.23
CA GLY A 172 -25.29 -13.84 17.88
C GLY A 172 -25.03 -14.53 19.23
N HIS A 173 -23.80 -14.55 19.75
CA HIS A 173 -23.43 -15.14 21.05
C HIS A 173 -23.33 -14.14 22.20
N ILE A 174 -23.27 -12.84 21.89
CA ILE A 174 -23.32 -11.76 22.86
C ILE A 174 -24.73 -11.17 22.84
N ALA A 175 -25.43 -11.21 23.98
CA ALA A 175 -26.76 -10.61 24.09
C ALA A 175 -26.67 -9.09 23.83
N GLY A 176 -27.22 -8.64 22.71
CA GLY A 176 -27.25 -7.22 22.30
C GLY A 176 -26.56 -6.89 20.98
N THR A 177 -25.77 -7.79 20.39
CA THR A 177 -25.19 -7.59 19.04
C THR A 177 -26.06 -8.27 17.98
N THR A 178 -27.21 -7.67 17.67
CA THR A 178 -27.90 -7.88 16.39
C THR A 178 -27.73 -6.61 15.56
N THR A 179 -26.62 -6.49 14.84
CA THR A 179 -26.53 -5.51 13.77
C THR A 179 -27.37 -6.00 12.59
N ARG A 180 -28.46 -5.26 12.36
CA ARG A 180 -29.34 -5.34 11.19
C ARG A 180 -28.53 -5.43 9.89
N ASN A 181 -28.59 -6.57 9.22
CA ASN A 181 -28.55 -6.64 7.76
C ASN A 181 -29.96 -6.97 7.26
N GLY A 182 -30.40 -6.26 6.21
CA GLY A 182 -31.81 -6.01 5.90
C GLY A 182 -32.70 -7.21 5.54
N GLY A 183 -34.01 -7.03 5.82
CA GLY A 183 -35.14 -7.62 5.08
C GLY A 183 -35.66 -9.00 5.51
N GLY A 184 -36.65 -9.05 6.43
CA GLY A 184 -37.48 -10.25 6.69
C GLY A 184 -38.03 -10.33 8.13
N PRO A 185 -39.21 -10.96 8.38
CA PRO A 185 -40.04 -10.62 9.53
C PRO A 185 -39.53 -11.20 10.85
N THR A 186 -39.67 -10.41 11.91
CA THR A 186 -39.46 -10.73 13.33
C THR A 186 -40.20 -11.99 13.77
N PRO A 187 -39.57 -12.85 14.58
CA PRO A 187 -40.27 -13.65 15.58
C PRO A 187 -39.96 -13.17 17.00
N ALA A 188 -40.99 -13.33 17.83
CA ALA A 188 -41.14 -12.80 19.17
C ALA A 188 -40.18 -13.38 20.22
N ALA A 189 -40.13 -12.66 21.34
CA ALA A 189 -39.38 -12.92 22.55
C ALA A 189 -39.55 -14.33 23.13
N GLY A 190 -38.47 -14.85 23.73
CA GLY A 190 -38.57 -15.79 24.85
C GLY A 190 -37.38 -16.72 25.06
N THR A 191 -36.93 -16.73 26.32
CA THR A 191 -36.22 -17.78 27.08
C THR A 191 -34.68 -17.83 27.04
N GLU A 192 -34.10 -17.32 28.13
CA GLU A 192 -32.75 -17.60 28.63
C GLU A 192 -32.59 -19.09 28.99
N ILE A 193 -31.46 -19.70 28.60
CA ILE A 193 -31.00 -20.96 29.17
C ILE A 193 -29.49 -20.86 29.45
N HIS A 194 -29.14 -20.85 30.74
CA HIS A 194 -27.78 -21.00 31.25
C HIS A 194 -27.16 -22.35 30.84
N ALA A 195 -26.01 -22.33 30.17
CA ALA A 195 -25.19 -23.53 29.96
C ALA A 195 -23.81 -23.38 30.64
N THR A 196 -23.42 -24.39 31.44
CA THR A 196 -22.26 -24.42 32.33
C THR A 196 -20.91 -24.64 31.61
N ARG A 197 -19.84 -24.10 32.22
CA ARG A 197 -18.45 -23.96 31.71
C ARG A 197 -17.80 -25.25 31.16
N SER A 198 -18.22 -26.44 31.58
CA SER A 198 -17.63 -27.72 31.16
C SER A 198 -18.08 -28.21 29.77
N GLN A 199 -19.09 -27.58 29.17
CA GLN A 199 -19.48 -27.83 27.77
C GLN A 199 -18.75 -26.96 26.74
N ARG A 200 -17.99 -25.93 27.18
CA ARG A 200 -17.33 -24.94 26.29
C ARG A 200 -16.06 -25.46 25.58
N TRP A 201 -15.36 -26.46 26.12
CA TRP A 201 -14.06 -26.89 25.59
C TRP A 201 -14.06 -28.17 24.72
N ARG A 202 -15.16 -28.94 24.70
CA ARG A 202 -15.22 -30.21 23.94
C ARG A 202 -15.59 -30.06 22.46
N ARG A 203 -15.92 -28.87 21.98
CA ARG A 203 -16.42 -28.65 20.60
C ARG A 203 -15.35 -28.30 19.56
N TYR A 204 -14.18 -27.81 19.96
CA TYR A 204 -13.11 -27.44 19.02
C TYR A 204 -12.21 -28.63 18.66
N GLY A 205 -11.74 -29.41 19.65
CA GLY A 205 -10.73 -30.47 19.40
C GLY A 205 -11.22 -31.71 18.63
N LEU A 206 -12.47 -32.12 18.78
CA LEU A 206 -12.99 -33.34 18.12
C LEU A 206 -13.51 -33.09 16.70
N ARG A 207 -13.89 -31.85 16.35
CA ARG A 207 -14.36 -31.48 15.00
C ARG A 207 -13.21 -31.31 14.00
N GLU A 208 -12.06 -30.80 14.42
CA GLU A 208 -10.87 -30.75 13.56
C GLU A 208 -10.31 -32.15 13.24
N LEU A 209 -10.24 -33.04 14.25
CA LEU A 209 -9.74 -34.40 14.05
C LEU A 209 -10.70 -35.27 13.21
N ALA A 210 -12.02 -35.10 13.36
CA ALA A 210 -13.01 -35.82 12.56
C ALA A 210 -13.13 -35.29 11.11
N GLY A 211 -12.63 -34.09 10.82
CA GLY A 211 -12.72 -33.43 9.52
C GLY A 211 -12.07 -34.19 8.37
N ARG A 212 -11.00 -34.96 8.61
CA ARG A 212 -10.29 -35.67 7.53
C ARG A 212 -11.09 -36.83 6.92
N GLY A 213 -11.99 -37.46 7.68
CA GLY A 213 -12.84 -38.58 7.20
C GLY A 213 -14.27 -38.18 6.84
N LEU A 214 -14.81 -37.13 7.47
CA LEU A 214 -16.24 -36.78 7.36
C LEU A 214 -16.57 -35.81 6.21
N LEU A 215 -15.56 -35.26 5.51
CA LEU A 215 -15.72 -34.27 4.45
C LEU A 215 -16.51 -34.77 3.22
N LYS A 216 -16.61 -36.10 3.02
CA LYS A 216 -17.39 -36.69 1.91
C LYS A 216 -18.88 -36.81 2.21
N LEU A 217 -19.29 -36.87 3.49
CA LEU A 217 -20.70 -37.07 3.87
C LEU A 217 -21.47 -35.74 3.98
N THR A 218 -20.79 -34.64 4.30
CA THR A 218 -21.39 -33.33 4.58
C THR A 218 -22.06 -32.70 3.36
N LYS A 219 -21.51 -32.89 2.14
CA LYS A 219 -22.13 -32.40 0.90
C LYS A 219 -23.46 -33.07 0.53
N LYS A 220 -23.75 -34.28 1.04
CA LYS A 220 -24.97 -35.04 0.71
C LYS A 220 -26.16 -34.66 1.60
N ILE A 221 -25.90 -34.14 2.79
CA ILE A 221 -26.91 -33.84 3.82
C ILE A 221 -27.12 -32.33 3.95
N TRP A 222 -26.10 -31.52 3.63
CA TRP A 222 -26.16 -30.07 3.74
C TRP A 222 -25.53 -29.43 2.48
N PRO A 223 -26.32 -29.22 1.41
CA PRO A 223 -25.81 -28.68 0.13
C PRO A 223 -25.21 -27.27 0.24
N GLN A 224 -25.65 -26.49 1.25
CA GLN A 224 -25.18 -25.13 1.51
C GLN A 224 -24.05 -25.06 2.55
N ALA A 225 -23.28 -26.14 2.74
CA ALA A 225 -22.31 -26.18 3.82
C ALA A 225 -21.12 -25.33 3.36
N PRO A 226 -20.70 -24.30 4.11
CA PRO A 226 -19.52 -23.55 3.74
C PRO A 226 -18.38 -24.54 3.57
N SER A 227 -17.70 -24.44 2.43
CA SER A 227 -16.56 -25.27 2.08
C SER A 227 -15.58 -25.27 3.25
N LEU A 228 -15.46 -26.39 3.96
CA LEU A 228 -14.53 -26.62 5.08
C LEU A 228 -13.08 -26.76 4.57
N VAL A 229 -12.69 -25.97 3.57
CA VAL A 229 -11.29 -25.85 3.17
C VAL A 229 -10.64 -24.97 4.24
N PRO A 230 -9.68 -25.50 5.02
CA PRO A 230 -8.93 -24.68 5.97
C PRO A 230 -8.30 -23.50 5.21
N PRO A 231 -8.23 -22.30 5.82
CA PRO A 231 -7.59 -21.15 5.18
C PRO A 231 -6.17 -21.53 4.74
N CYS A 232 -5.87 -21.34 3.46
CA CYS A 232 -4.55 -21.63 2.90
C CYS A 232 -4.06 -20.43 2.11
N ILE A 233 -2.91 -19.89 2.50
CA ILE A 233 -2.32 -18.73 1.83
C ILE A 233 -1.58 -19.21 0.58
N THR A 234 -2.18 -19.02 -0.58
CA THR A 234 -1.67 -19.45 -1.88
C THR A 234 -1.47 -18.31 -2.88
N ASP A 235 -2.15 -17.18 -2.70
CA ASP A 235 -2.01 -16.03 -3.59
C ASP A 235 -0.65 -15.34 -3.40
N PRO A 236 0.21 -15.23 -4.44
CA PRO A 236 1.53 -14.63 -4.30
C PRO A 236 1.50 -13.17 -3.82
N ARG A 237 0.48 -12.39 -4.20
CA ARG A 237 0.37 -10.99 -3.76
C ARG A 237 0.07 -10.89 -2.26
N THR A 238 -0.77 -11.79 -1.75
CA THR A 238 -1.02 -11.93 -0.31
C THR A 238 0.27 -12.27 0.44
N VAL A 239 1.05 -13.23 -0.05
CA VAL A 239 2.34 -13.59 0.60
C VAL A 239 3.32 -12.41 0.56
N ALA A 240 3.33 -11.64 -0.54
CA ALA A 240 4.16 -10.44 -0.66
C ALA A 240 3.79 -9.37 0.39
N GLN A 241 2.50 -9.09 0.58
CA GLN A 241 1.99 -8.18 1.63
C GLN A 241 2.40 -8.64 3.03
N LEU A 242 2.19 -9.90 3.36
CA LEU A 242 2.55 -10.45 4.68
C LEU A 242 4.07 -10.43 4.93
N ARG A 243 4.88 -10.59 3.88
CA ARG A 243 6.33 -10.42 3.99
C ARG A 243 6.72 -8.96 4.20
N ALA A 244 6.03 -8.01 3.59
CA ALA A 244 6.25 -6.59 3.84
C ALA A 244 6.02 -6.29 5.33
N HIS A 245 4.88 -6.71 5.89
CA HIS A 245 4.62 -6.64 7.35
C HIS A 245 5.74 -7.27 8.17
N SER A 246 6.13 -8.51 7.86
CA SER A 246 7.17 -9.21 8.62
C SER A 246 8.53 -8.50 8.54
N TYR A 247 8.87 -7.93 7.39
CA TYR A 247 10.08 -7.14 7.23
C TYR A 247 10.02 -5.89 8.10
N LEU A 248 8.94 -5.12 8.02
CA LEU A 248 8.79 -3.86 8.77
C LEU A 248 8.92 -4.08 10.27
N LEU A 249 8.25 -5.10 10.81
CA LEU A 249 8.31 -5.43 12.24
C LEU A 249 9.71 -5.87 12.69
N ARG A 250 10.45 -6.58 11.82
CA ARG A 250 11.81 -7.07 12.14
C ARG A 250 12.87 -5.98 12.04
N ASN A 251 12.63 -4.92 11.27
CA ASN A 251 13.60 -3.87 10.97
C ASN A 251 13.13 -2.49 11.46
N LEU A 252 12.23 -2.46 12.44
CA LEU A 252 11.62 -1.22 12.94
C LEU A 252 12.67 -0.28 13.55
N ASP A 253 13.62 -0.82 14.32
CA ASP A 253 14.68 -0.02 14.94
C ASP A 253 15.58 0.64 13.88
N GLU A 254 15.99 -0.11 12.85
CA GLU A 254 16.77 0.43 11.74
C GLU A 254 15.99 1.53 10.98
N ALA A 255 14.71 1.29 10.70
CA ALA A 255 13.85 2.29 10.07
C ALA A 255 13.74 3.55 10.94
N ALA A 256 13.61 3.40 12.26
CA ALA A 256 13.50 4.51 13.21
C ALA A 256 14.79 5.33 13.28
N GLU A 257 15.96 4.69 13.23
CA GLU A 257 17.26 5.39 13.16
C GLU A 257 17.38 6.22 11.88
N LYS A 258 16.96 5.66 10.74
CA LYS A 258 16.93 6.37 9.44
C LYS A 258 15.96 7.54 9.48
N ARG A 259 14.74 7.34 10.02
CA ARG A 259 13.77 8.43 10.25
C ARG A 259 14.40 9.54 11.08
N ALA A 260 15.01 9.21 12.22
CA ALA A 260 15.62 10.19 13.10
C ALA A 260 16.76 10.97 12.40
N HIS A 261 17.54 10.31 11.53
CA HIS A 261 18.54 10.98 10.70
C HIS A 261 17.91 12.00 9.74
N ILE A 262 16.84 11.62 9.04
CA ILE A 262 16.11 12.49 8.11
C ILE A 262 15.53 13.70 8.87
N GLN A 263 14.85 13.47 9.99
CA GLN A 263 14.21 14.54 10.76
C GLN A 263 15.24 15.54 11.31
N ARG A 264 16.41 15.08 11.82
CA ARG A 264 17.49 15.98 12.28
C ARG A 264 18.03 16.91 11.20
N ARG A 265 17.90 16.53 9.93
CA ARG A 265 18.42 17.28 8.78
C ARG A 265 17.34 18.04 8.02
N ARG A 266 16.08 17.85 8.38
CA ARG A 266 14.94 18.50 7.76
C ARG A 266 15.06 20.01 7.91
N ARG A 267 14.94 20.72 6.80
CA ARG A 267 14.89 22.17 6.68
C ARG A 267 13.55 22.68 6.18
N ARG A 268 12.81 21.82 5.47
CA ARG A 268 11.51 22.14 4.89
C ARG A 268 10.44 21.25 5.54
N PRO A 269 9.36 21.79 6.11
CA PRO A 269 8.25 20.98 6.63
C PRO A 269 7.45 20.37 5.47
N ASP A 270 6.74 19.28 5.74
CA ASP A 270 5.98 18.59 4.70
C ASP A 270 4.84 19.44 4.13
N ARG A 271 4.24 20.33 4.93
CA ARG A 271 3.24 21.29 4.42
C ARG A 271 3.74 22.10 3.22
N GLU A 272 5.00 22.57 3.26
CA GLU A 272 5.58 23.35 2.16
C GLU A 272 5.88 22.47 0.94
N ILE A 273 6.24 21.20 1.18
CA ILE A 273 6.47 20.23 0.11
C ILE A 273 5.13 19.89 -0.57
N PHE A 274 4.08 19.64 0.20
CA PHE A 274 2.79 19.19 -0.32
C PHE A 274 1.91 20.31 -0.87
N GLU A 275 2.14 21.57 -0.49
CA GLU A 275 1.61 22.73 -1.23
C GLU A 275 2.09 22.74 -2.69
N ARG A 276 3.31 22.27 -2.95
CA ARG A 276 3.88 22.15 -4.31
C ARG A 276 3.52 20.85 -4.99
N PHE A 277 3.55 19.75 -4.23
CA PHE A 277 3.31 18.40 -4.70
C PHE A 277 2.25 17.73 -3.83
N PRO A 278 0.95 17.99 -4.09
CA PRO A 278 -0.12 17.35 -3.33
C PRO A 278 0.05 15.84 -3.29
N VAL A 279 -0.27 15.24 -2.15
CA VAL A 279 -0.29 13.77 -2.05
C VAL A 279 -1.54 13.24 -2.73
N TYR A 280 -1.42 12.09 -3.36
CA TYR A 280 -2.55 11.47 -4.04
C TYR A 280 -3.14 10.36 -3.18
N ARG A 281 -4.47 10.28 -3.18
CA ARG A 281 -5.20 9.12 -2.66
C ARG A 281 -5.71 8.31 -3.84
N VAL A 282 -4.90 7.32 -4.22
CA VAL A 282 -5.13 6.45 -5.39
C VAL A 282 -5.49 5.05 -4.91
N PRO A 283 -6.74 4.60 -5.09
CA PRO A 283 -7.09 3.21 -4.84
C PRO A 283 -6.32 2.30 -5.79
N THR A 284 -5.29 1.63 -5.27
CA THR A 284 -4.30 0.90 -6.09
C THR A 284 -4.52 -0.61 -5.98
N TYR A 285 -4.96 -1.07 -4.82
CA TYR A 285 -5.15 -2.48 -4.52
C TYR A 285 -6.62 -2.82 -4.24
N PRO A 286 -7.00 -4.11 -4.35
CA PRO A 286 -8.31 -4.58 -3.92
C PRO A 286 -8.62 -4.13 -2.49
N GLY A 287 -9.83 -3.64 -2.27
CA GLY A 287 -10.28 -3.11 -0.98
C GLY A 287 -10.08 -1.59 -0.80
N ASP A 288 -9.07 -0.98 -1.44
CA ASP A 288 -8.74 0.44 -1.26
C ASP A 288 -9.94 1.36 -1.55
N HIS A 289 -10.68 1.08 -2.63
CA HIS A 289 -11.86 1.88 -3.01
C HIS A 289 -12.93 1.90 -1.91
N SER A 290 -13.16 0.76 -1.25
CA SER A 290 -14.12 0.65 -0.16
C SER A 290 -13.59 1.36 1.09
N LEU A 291 -12.33 1.10 1.43
CA LEU A 291 -11.66 1.68 2.59
C LEU A 291 -11.65 3.21 2.53
N PHE A 292 -11.19 3.80 1.42
CA PHE A 292 -11.00 5.25 1.29
C PHE A 292 -12.32 6.03 1.30
N ARG A 293 -13.45 5.35 1.03
CA ARG A 293 -14.80 5.91 1.13
C ARG A 293 -15.45 5.68 2.49
N SER A 294 -14.87 4.84 3.34
CA SER A 294 -15.45 4.51 4.65
C SER A 294 -15.36 5.69 5.61
N HIS A 295 -16.40 5.90 6.41
CA HIS A 295 -16.41 6.94 7.43
C HIS A 295 -15.26 6.76 8.45
N GLY A 296 -14.95 5.51 8.80
CA GLY A 296 -13.85 5.18 9.71
C GLY A 296 -12.50 5.68 9.18
N PHE A 297 -12.17 5.38 7.92
CA PHE A 297 -10.94 5.87 7.31
C PHE A 297 -10.89 7.41 7.24
N LEU A 298 -11.98 8.02 6.77
CA LEU A 298 -12.06 9.48 6.62
C LEU A 298 -11.97 10.23 7.96
N SER A 299 -12.37 9.61 9.07
CA SER A 299 -12.25 10.19 10.41
C SER A 299 -10.80 10.36 10.88
N TRP A 300 -9.88 9.55 10.34
CA TRP A 300 -8.43 9.65 10.60
C TRP A 300 -7.71 10.53 9.58
N TRP A 301 -8.37 10.91 8.48
CA TRP A 301 -7.73 11.65 7.40
C TRP A 301 -7.45 13.12 7.80
N PRO A 302 -6.21 13.62 7.67
CA PRO A 302 -5.90 15.03 7.89
C PRO A 302 -6.57 15.92 6.82
N GLN A 303 -7.59 16.69 7.21
CA GLN A 303 -8.42 17.47 6.28
C GLN A 303 -7.70 18.68 5.66
N ASP A 304 -6.62 19.14 6.29
CA ASP A 304 -5.75 20.24 5.87
C ASP A 304 -4.60 19.79 4.96
N LEU A 305 -4.41 18.47 4.75
CA LEU A 305 -3.38 17.95 3.87
C LEU A 305 -3.76 18.16 2.40
N PRO A 306 -2.96 18.89 1.60
CA PRO A 306 -3.21 19.02 0.16
C PRO A 306 -3.27 17.64 -0.50
N THR A 307 -4.48 17.24 -0.88
CA THR A 307 -4.78 15.88 -1.35
C THR A 307 -5.49 15.95 -2.70
N ILE A 308 -5.07 15.08 -3.63
CA ILE A 308 -5.79 14.84 -4.87
C ILE A 308 -6.36 13.42 -4.85
N ASP A 309 -7.68 13.32 -5.00
CA ASP A 309 -8.38 12.06 -5.19
C ASP A 309 -8.46 11.72 -6.67
N CYS A 310 -7.98 10.54 -7.04
CA CYS A 310 -8.16 10.04 -8.40
C CYS A 310 -8.12 8.51 -8.45
N SER A 311 -8.67 7.94 -9.52
CA SER A 311 -8.60 6.51 -9.77
C SER A 311 -7.22 6.12 -10.33
N LEU A 312 -6.84 4.84 -10.22
CA LEU A 312 -5.64 4.35 -10.88
C LEU A 312 -5.71 4.54 -12.41
N ALA A 313 -6.91 4.40 -13.00
CA ALA A 313 -7.12 4.68 -14.41
C ALA A 313 -6.84 6.16 -14.72
N ASP A 314 -7.33 7.07 -13.87
CA ASP A 314 -7.07 8.51 -14.02
C ASP A 314 -5.57 8.79 -13.94
N VAL A 315 -4.81 8.16 -13.03
CA VAL A 315 -3.35 8.32 -12.97
C VAL A 315 -2.66 7.85 -14.26
N MET A 316 -3.13 6.74 -14.82
CA MET A 316 -2.61 6.22 -16.10
C MET A 316 -3.02 7.10 -17.29
N GLU A 317 -4.11 7.85 -17.17
CA GLU A 317 -4.64 8.76 -18.19
C GLU A 317 -4.21 10.22 -18.01
N MET A 318 -3.77 10.63 -16.81
CA MET A 318 -3.29 11.98 -16.48
C MET A 318 -2.03 12.31 -17.29
N GLY A 319 -2.25 13.04 -18.39
CA GLY A 319 -1.25 13.72 -19.21
C GLY A 319 -1.62 15.18 -19.38
#